data_AF-A0A2R7S9W7-F1
#
_entry.id   AF-A0A2R7S9W7-F1
#
_cell.length_a   1.000
_cell.length_b   1.000
_cell.length_c   1.000
_cell.angle_alpha   90.00
_cell.angle_beta   90.00
_cell.angle_gamma   90.00
#
_symmetry.space_group_name_H-M   'P 1'
#
loop_
_entity.id
_entity.type
_entity.pdbx_description
1 polymer ?
#
loop_
_entity_poly.entity_id
_entity_poly.type
_entity_poly.pdbx_seq_one_letter_code
_entity_poly.pdbx_strand_id
1 'polypeptide(L)'
;MWRSPGAGMMCKSCLPPASNPMTTPTVSRNWATPLVMGCFTLMAATGVMLFFHWHSPLQKDIHTWLGWGLVAAVAVHVLSNLAAFKRHFTGHRRALVLLLVAVAVFTATSFVRPADGGKGGSAANVAMQALSRAPLRALAEVFGLSVGEARDALAGAGLTLANDNASLDAVAQGNRDQVSKGLKALAAASRKPAPR
;
A
#
# COMPACT_ATOMS: atom_id res chain seq x y z
N MET A 1 -73.23 30.41 8.23
CA MET A 1 -73.25 31.83 7.86
C MET A 1 -72.63 32.60 9.02
N TRP A 2 -71.46 33.22 8.84
CA TRP A 2 -71.06 34.53 9.37
C TRP A 2 -69.60 34.81 8.94
N ARG A 3 -69.41 35.94 8.25
CA ARG A 3 -68.14 36.49 7.72
C ARG A 3 -67.60 37.56 8.69
N SER A 4 -66.28 37.77 8.63
CA SER A 4 -65.43 38.79 9.30
C SER A 4 -65.86 40.26 9.07
N PRO A 5 -65.25 41.26 9.76
CA PRO A 5 -64.14 42.02 9.13
C PRO A 5 -63.15 42.83 10.04
N GLY A 6 -62.01 43.26 9.45
CA GLY A 6 -61.26 44.51 9.74
C GLY A 6 -60.04 44.40 10.68
N ALA A 7 -58.76 44.52 10.30
CA ALA A 7 -57.98 45.51 9.52
C ALA A 7 -57.47 46.74 10.33
N GLY A 8 -56.15 46.97 10.32
CA GLY A 8 -55.45 48.17 10.83
C GLY A 8 -54.09 47.83 11.49
N MET A 9 -53.02 47.59 10.72
CA MET A 9 -52.03 48.56 10.23
C MET A 9 -51.10 49.12 11.32
N MET A 10 -49.82 48.72 11.32
CA MET A 10 -48.69 49.65 11.53
C MET A 10 -47.36 49.02 11.10
N CYS A 11 -46.78 49.64 10.07
CA CYS A 11 -45.46 49.39 9.52
C CYS A 11 -44.40 49.94 10.48
N LYS A 12 -43.39 49.13 10.83
CA LYS A 12 -42.14 49.61 11.42
C LYS A 12 -40.95 48.83 10.85
N SER A 13 -40.17 49.58 10.06
CA SER A 13 -38.72 49.57 10.08
C SER A 13 -38.00 48.52 9.21
N CYS A 14 -37.52 49.03 8.09
CA CYS A 14 -36.37 48.53 7.35
C CYS A 14 -35.17 48.22 8.26
N LEU A 15 -34.61 47.02 8.15
CA LEU A 15 -33.18 46.75 8.44
C LEU A 15 -32.54 46.03 7.24
N PRO A 16 -31.33 46.42 6.80
CA PRO A 16 -30.58 45.80 5.71
C PRO A 16 -30.00 44.41 6.09
N PRO A 17 -29.51 43.61 5.10
CA PRO A 17 -29.55 42.15 5.16
C PRO A 17 -28.50 41.56 6.08
N ALA A 18 -28.91 40.64 6.96
CA ALA A 18 -27.99 39.79 7.69
C ALA A 18 -27.28 38.85 6.69
N SER A 19 -26.01 39.16 6.42
CA SER A 19 -24.92 38.30 5.97
C SER A 19 -25.33 37.01 5.24
N ASN A 20 -24.99 36.94 3.95
CA ASN A 20 -24.87 35.67 3.24
C ASN A 20 -24.15 34.66 4.16
N PRO A 21 -24.80 33.56 4.58
CA PRO A 21 -24.03 32.51 5.23
C PRO A 21 -22.96 32.13 4.22
N MET A 22 -21.69 32.14 4.65
CA MET A 22 -20.66 31.41 3.95
C MET A 22 -21.24 30.02 3.72
N THR A 23 -21.64 29.75 2.48
CA THR A 23 -22.04 28.44 2.03
C THR A 23 -20.76 27.63 2.01
N THR A 24 -20.36 27.14 3.18
CA THR A 24 -19.46 26.00 3.26
C THR A 24 -20.07 24.96 2.33
N PRO A 25 -19.37 24.55 1.26
CA PRO A 25 -19.91 23.57 0.33
C PRO A 25 -20.10 22.27 1.10
N THR A 26 -21.29 22.08 1.67
CA THR A 26 -21.68 20.83 2.29
C THR A 26 -21.95 19.90 1.13
N VAL A 27 -20.99 19.03 0.82
CA VAL A 27 -21.23 17.90 -0.08
C VAL A 27 -22.53 17.23 0.35
N SER A 28 -23.51 17.23 -0.55
CA SER A 28 -24.84 16.70 -0.26
C SER A 28 -24.73 15.23 0.13
N ARG A 29 -25.34 14.86 1.27
CA ARG A 29 -25.43 13.47 1.77
C ARG A 29 -25.94 12.50 0.70
N ASN A 30 -26.71 13.00 -0.26
CA ASN A 30 -27.31 12.21 -1.33
C ASN A 30 -26.28 11.70 -2.35
N TRP A 31 -25.12 12.35 -2.48
CA TRP A 31 -24.05 11.94 -3.40
C TRP A 31 -22.96 11.10 -2.74
N ALA A 32 -22.83 11.17 -1.41
CA ALA A 32 -21.75 10.49 -0.71
C ALA A 32 -21.88 8.95 -0.76
N THR A 33 -23.08 8.41 -0.58
CA THR A 33 -23.33 6.96 -0.68
C THR A 33 -23.10 6.39 -2.07
N PRO A 34 -23.66 6.95 -3.18
CA PRO A 34 -23.40 6.41 -4.51
C PRO A 34 -21.93 6.53 -4.91
N LEU A 35 -21.23 7.57 -4.45
CA LEU A 35 -19.78 7.70 -4.65
C LEU A 35 -19.03 6.53 -4.00
N VAL A 36 -19.28 6.23 -2.72
CA VAL A 36 -18.63 5.11 -2.03
C VAL A 36 -18.98 3.77 -2.70
N MET A 37 -20.24 3.56 -3.10
CA MET A 37 -20.66 2.33 -3.77
C MET A 37 -19.96 2.13 -5.12
N GLY A 38 -19.81 3.19 -5.92
CA GLY A 38 -19.08 3.14 -7.18
C GLY A 38 -17.61 2.82 -6.98
N CYS A 39 -16.94 3.55 -6.07
CA CYS A 39 -15.54 3.29 -5.72
C CYS A 39 -15.33 1.87 -5.18
N PHE A 40 -16.21 1.42 -4.28
CA PHE A 40 -16.12 0.07 -3.70
C PHE A 40 -16.26 -1.02 -4.76
N THR A 41 -17.22 -0.89 -5.67
CA THR A 41 -17.45 -1.87 -6.73
C THR A 41 -16.22 -1.99 -7.64
N LEU A 42 -15.63 -0.86 -8.04
CA LEU A 42 -14.41 -0.84 -8.85
C LEU A 42 -13.21 -1.46 -8.10
N MET A 43 -13.07 -1.13 -6.82
CA MET A 43 -12.02 -1.68 -5.95
C MET A 43 -12.17 -3.19 -5.72
N ALA A 44 -13.40 -3.68 -5.55
CA ALA A 44 -13.69 -5.10 -5.38
C ALA A 44 -13.36 -5.89 -6.66
N ALA A 45 -13.79 -5.40 -7.82
CA ALA A 45 -13.52 -6.05 -9.11
C ALA A 45 -12.00 -6.17 -9.37
N THR A 46 -11.26 -5.07 -9.17
CA THR A 46 -9.79 -5.08 -9.34
C THR A 46 -9.09 -5.96 -8.30
N GLY A 47 -9.57 -5.97 -7.05
CA GLY A 47 -9.02 -6.83 -6.00
C GLY A 47 -9.21 -8.32 -6.26
N VAL A 48 -10.39 -8.73 -6.75
CA VAL A 48 -10.67 -10.12 -7.12
C VAL A 48 -9.78 -10.55 -8.30
N MET A 49 -9.59 -9.69 -9.30
CA MET A 49 -8.72 -9.99 -10.45
C MET A 49 -7.26 -10.17 -10.04
N LEU A 50 -6.78 -9.33 -9.11
CA LEU A 50 -5.44 -9.45 -8.53
C LEU A 50 -5.28 -10.75 -7.72
N PHE A 51 -6.29 -11.16 -6.95
CA PHE A 51 -6.26 -12.41 -6.18
C PHE A 51 -6.07 -13.63 -7.07
N PHE A 52 -6.79 -13.70 -8.19
CA PHE A 52 -6.67 -14.80 -9.17
C PHE A 52 -5.48 -14.65 -10.12
N HIS A 53 -4.63 -13.63 -9.95
CA HIS A 53 -3.49 -13.35 -10.83
C HIS A 53 -3.88 -13.08 -12.29
N TRP A 54 -5.16 -12.77 -12.58
CA TRP A 54 -5.66 -12.41 -13.91
C TRP A 54 -5.43 -10.94 -14.23
N HIS A 55 -4.32 -10.36 -13.77
CA HIS A 55 -4.10 -8.92 -13.84
C HIS A 55 -2.96 -8.55 -14.80
N SER A 56 -3.04 -7.34 -15.35
CA SER A 56 -1.88 -6.66 -15.92
C SER A 56 -1.15 -5.85 -14.84
N PRO A 57 0.12 -5.44 -15.05
CA PRO A 57 0.81 -4.53 -14.13
C PRO A 57 0.01 -3.24 -13.88
N LEU A 58 -0.66 -2.72 -14.92
CA LEU A 58 -1.51 -1.54 -14.81
C LEU A 58 -2.67 -1.72 -13.82
N GLN A 59 -3.30 -2.89 -13.79
CA GLN A 59 -4.42 -3.14 -12.86
C GLN A 59 -3.97 -3.15 -11.40
N LYS A 60 -2.72 -3.59 -11.13
CA LYS A 60 -2.12 -3.51 -9.80
C LYS A 60 -1.94 -2.06 -9.38
N ASP A 61 -1.39 -1.23 -10.27
CA ASP A 61 -1.20 0.20 -9.99
C ASP A 61 -2.54 0.89 -9.76
N ILE A 62 -3.51 0.65 -10.66
CA ILE A 62 -4.89 1.13 -10.56
C ILE A 62 -5.50 0.77 -9.20
N HIS A 63 -5.41 -0.48 -8.76
CA HIS A 63 -5.96 -0.91 -7.47
C HIS A 63 -5.33 -0.16 -6.29
N THR A 64 -4.00 0.00 -6.31
CA THR A 64 -3.33 0.71 -5.21
C THR A 64 -3.69 2.19 -5.14
N TRP A 65 -3.78 2.87 -6.29
CA TRP A 65 -4.09 4.30 -6.35
C TRP A 65 -5.59 4.58 -6.16
N LEU A 66 -6.49 3.80 -6.75
CA LEU A 66 -7.93 3.90 -6.47
C LEU A 66 -8.27 3.55 -5.03
N GLY A 67 -7.44 2.76 -4.35
CA GLY A 67 -7.56 2.52 -2.90
C GLY A 67 -7.56 3.83 -2.12
N TRP A 68 -6.69 4.78 -2.45
CA TRP A 68 -6.70 6.13 -1.85
C TRP A 68 -7.96 6.90 -2.19
N GLY A 69 -8.47 6.77 -3.42
CA GLY A 69 -9.75 7.33 -3.82
C GLY A 69 -10.91 6.81 -2.98
N LEU A 70 -10.96 5.49 -2.72
CA LEU A 70 -11.97 4.88 -1.86
C LEU A 70 -11.86 5.39 -0.41
N VAL A 71 -10.64 5.53 0.13
CA VAL A 71 -10.42 6.12 1.47
C VAL A 71 -10.98 7.54 1.54
N ALA A 72 -10.70 8.37 0.54
CA ALA A 72 -11.23 9.73 0.47
C ALA A 72 -12.77 9.74 0.36
N ALA A 73 -13.35 8.87 -0.49
CA ALA A 73 -14.79 8.75 -0.62
C ALA A 73 -15.47 8.34 0.69
N VAL A 74 -14.89 7.37 1.42
CA VAL A 74 -15.37 6.94 2.73
C VAL A 74 -15.26 8.06 3.75
N ALA A 75 -14.17 8.83 3.76
CA ALA A 75 -14.03 9.98 4.64
C ALA A 75 -15.13 11.03 4.38
N VAL A 76 -15.39 11.37 3.12
CA VAL A 76 -16.50 12.26 2.74
C VAL A 76 -17.86 11.70 3.19
N HIS A 77 -18.08 10.39 3.04
CA HIS A 77 -19.30 9.74 3.52
C HIS A 77 -19.47 9.83 5.04
N VAL A 78 -18.41 9.57 5.82
CA VAL A 78 -18.47 9.68 7.28
C VAL A 78 -18.69 11.13 7.70
N LEU A 79 -17.97 12.08 7.11
CA LEU A 79 -18.05 13.50 7.45
C LEU A 79 -19.42 14.11 7.10
N SER A 80 -19.98 13.77 5.94
CA SER A 80 -21.32 14.21 5.55
C SER A 80 -22.42 13.56 6.39
N ASN A 81 -22.15 12.40 7.03
CA ASN A 81 -23.15 11.61 7.75
C ASN A 81 -22.82 11.40 9.25
N LEU A 82 -22.04 12.31 9.87
CA LEU A 82 -21.51 12.17 11.23
C LEU A 82 -22.56 11.87 12.31
N ALA A 83 -23.73 12.49 12.25
CA ALA A 83 -24.79 12.27 13.24
C ALA A 83 -25.30 10.81 13.20
N ALA A 84 -25.49 10.26 12.00
CA ALA A 84 -25.90 8.87 11.84
C ALA A 84 -24.77 7.90 12.22
N PHE A 85 -23.54 8.24 11.87
CA PHE A 85 -22.34 7.46 12.24
C PHE A 85 -22.21 7.34 13.77
N LYS A 86 -22.27 8.46 14.50
CA LYS A 86 -22.23 8.46 15.98
C LYS A 86 -23.34 7.60 16.59
N ARG A 87 -24.59 7.78 16.12
CA ARG A 87 -25.74 6.99 16.59
C ARG A 87 -25.57 5.49 16.37
N HIS A 88 -24.91 5.09 15.29
CA HIS A 88 -24.66 3.68 15.00
C HIS A 88 -23.84 3.02 16.13
N PHE A 89 -22.79 3.68 16.62
CA PHE A 89 -21.96 3.16 17.70
C PHE A 89 -22.57 3.29 19.09
N THR A 90 -23.42 4.30 19.34
CA THR A 90 -24.09 4.46 20.64
C THR A 90 -25.21 3.43 20.85
N GLY A 91 -25.94 3.06 19.78
CA GLY A 91 -27.07 2.12 19.88
C GLY A 91 -26.73 0.65 19.61
N HIS A 92 -25.61 0.35 18.96
CA HIS A 92 -25.31 -1.01 18.48
C HIS A 92 -23.96 -1.49 19.00
N ARG A 93 -23.98 -2.13 20.18
CA ARG A 93 -22.78 -2.74 20.80
C ARG A 93 -22.03 -3.67 19.84
N ARG A 94 -22.74 -4.36 18.95
CA ARG A 94 -22.16 -5.22 17.89
C ARG A 94 -21.26 -4.44 16.92
N ALA A 95 -21.67 -3.25 16.49
CA ALA A 95 -20.87 -2.42 15.57
C ALA A 95 -19.57 -1.96 16.24
N LEU A 96 -19.63 -1.59 17.52
CA LEU A 96 -18.44 -1.25 18.30
C LEU A 96 -17.49 -2.44 18.44
N VAL A 97 -18.02 -3.63 18.76
CA VAL A 97 -17.21 -4.86 18.86
C VAL A 97 -16.51 -5.18 17.54
N LEU A 98 -17.23 -5.13 16.42
CA LEU A 98 -16.64 -5.39 15.09
C LEU A 98 -15.53 -4.39 14.74
N LEU A 99 -15.73 -3.10 15.05
CA LEU A 99 -14.69 -2.08 14.87
C LEU A 99 -13.45 -2.39 15.71
N LEU A 100 -13.63 -2.72 16.99
CA LEU A 100 -12.53 -3.06 17.89
C LEU A 100 -11.78 -4.30 17.42
N VAL A 101 -12.48 -5.33 16.95
CA VAL A 101 -11.85 -6.53 16.37
C VAL A 101 -11.07 -6.17 15.11
N ALA A 102 -11.63 -5.37 14.20
CA ALA A 102 -10.93 -4.95 12.99
C ALA A 102 -9.65 -4.16 13.31
N VAL A 103 -9.72 -3.22 14.26
CA VAL A 103 -8.55 -2.49 14.75
C VAL A 103 -7.54 -3.44 15.40
N ALA A 104 -7.99 -4.35 16.26
CA ALA A 104 -7.11 -5.31 16.92
C ALA A 104 -6.39 -6.21 15.91
N VAL A 105 -7.09 -6.72 14.89
CA VAL A 105 -6.49 -7.51 13.80
C VAL A 105 -5.50 -6.66 13.00
N PHE A 106 -5.87 -5.43 12.64
CA PHE A 106 -4.98 -4.52 11.92
C PHE A 106 -3.71 -4.22 12.71
N THR A 107 -3.83 -3.89 14.00
CA THR A 107 -2.68 -3.63 14.88
C THR A 107 -1.85 -4.88 15.10
N ALA A 108 -2.48 -6.03 15.37
CA ALA A 108 -1.78 -7.29 15.55
C ALA A 108 -0.96 -7.66 14.31
N THR A 109 -1.53 -7.47 13.11
CA THR A 109 -0.86 -7.80 11.84
C THR A 109 0.17 -6.75 11.41
N SER A 110 0.02 -5.48 11.81
CA SER A 110 0.96 -4.40 11.48
C SER A 110 2.37 -4.61 12.04
N PHE A 111 2.49 -5.35 13.16
CA PHE A 111 3.78 -5.68 13.78
C PHE A 111 4.25 -7.10 13.49
N VAL A 112 3.48 -7.89 12.73
CA VAL A 112 3.96 -9.16 12.19
C VAL A 112 4.91 -8.82 11.05
N ARG A 113 6.18 -8.63 11.39
CA ARG A 113 7.25 -8.81 10.43
C ARG A 113 7.21 -10.29 10.03
N PRO A 114 7.11 -10.64 8.74
CA PRO A 114 7.26 -12.03 8.33
C PRO A 114 8.56 -12.53 8.96
N ALA A 115 8.46 -13.50 9.86
CA ALA A 115 9.65 -14.08 10.47
C ALA A 115 10.50 -14.58 9.31
N ASP A 116 11.69 -14.00 9.16
CA ASP A 116 12.66 -14.28 8.09
C ASP A 116 13.22 -15.74 8.14
N GLY A 117 12.51 -16.68 8.78
CA GLY A 117 13.00 -18.04 9.03
C GLY A 117 11.92 -19.11 9.27
N GLY A 118 10.64 -18.84 8.95
CA GLY A 118 9.60 -19.86 9.09
C GLY A 118 9.59 -20.85 7.93
N LYS A 119 10.42 -21.92 8.00
CA LYS A 119 10.36 -23.26 7.33
C LYS A 119 9.63 -23.41 5.97
N GLY A 120 9.60 -22.37 5.15
CA GLY A 120 8.82 -22.29 3.92
C GLY A 120 9.06 -20.97 3.18
N GLY A 121 10.29 -20.44 3.23
CA GLY A 121 10.67 -19.36 2.33
C GLY A 121 10.49 -19.83 0.88
N SER A 122 9.94 -18.96 0.02
CA SER A 122 9.93 -19.20 -1.43
C SER A 122 11.27 -19.81 -1.86
N ALA A 123 11.27 -20.79 -2.75
CA ALA A 123 12.49 -21.46 -3.20
C ALA A 123 13.59 -20.45 -3.60
N ALA A 124 13.18 -19.29 -4.13
CA ALA A 124 14.06 -18.16 -4.42
C ALA A 124 14.79 -17.59 -3.19
N ASN A 125 14.12 -17.46 -2.04
CA ASN A 125 14.72 -16.98 -0.79
C ASN A 125 15.72 -17.98 -0.22
N VAL A 126 15.40 -19.28 -0.29
CA VAL A 126 16.32 -20.35 0.13
C VAL A 126 17.56 -20.36 -0.77
N ALA A 127 17.36 -20.29 -2.09
CA ALA A 127 18.45 -20.21 -3.05
C ALA A 127 19.31 -18.95 -2.83
N MET A 128 18.69 -17.78 -2.62
CA MET A 128 19.41 -16.54 -2.38
C MET A 128 20.23 -16.58 -1.09
N GLN A 129 19.71 -17.21 -0.03
CA GLN A 129 20.44 -17.37 1.24
C GLN A 129 21.57 -18.40 1.14
N ALA A 130 21.39 -19.45 0.34
CA ALA A 130 22.45 -20.41 0.05
C ALA A 130 23.57 -19.75 -0.78
N LEU A 131 23.21 -18.99 -1.82
CA LEU A 131 24.16 -18.26 -2.67
C LEU A 131 24.89 -17.16 -1.90
N SER A 132 24.22 -16.44 -0.99
CA SER A 132 24.89 -15.36 -0.24
C SER A 132 26.01 -15.88 0.67
N ARG A 133 25.84 -17.10 1.21
CA ARG A 133 26.80 -17.76 2.10
C ARG A 133 27.86 -18.58 1.35
N ALA A 134 27.64 -18.88 0.08
CA ALA A 134 28.60 -19.60 -0.74
C ALA A 134 29.91 -18.80 -0.91
N PRO A 135 31.07 -19.48 -0.94
CA PRO A 135 32.33 -18.83 -1.24
C PRO A 135 32.35 -18.32 -2.70
N LEU A 136 33.16 -17.29 -2.97
CA LEU A 136 33.28 -16.71 -4.31
C LEU A 136 33.58 -17.75 -5.40
N ARG A 137 34.40 -18.76 -5.09
CA ARG A 137 34.71 -19.87 -6.04
C ARG A 137 33.47 -20.61 -6.50
N ALA A 138 32.61 -21.01 -5.56
CA ALA A 138 31.36 -21.70 -5.87
C ALA A 138 30.38 -20.79 -6.63
N LEU A 139 30.34 -19.50 -6.30
CA LEU A 139 29.54 -18.53 -7.04
C LEU A 139 30.04 -18.37 -8.48
N ALA A 140 31.36 -18.28 -8.68
CA ALA A 140 31.97 -18.18 -10.00
C ALA A 140 31.59 -19.39 -10.86
N GLU A 141 31.66 -20.61 -10.31
CA GLU A 141 31.24 -21.84 -10.98
C GLU A 141 29.76 -21.83 -11.37
N VAL A 142 28.87 -21.43 -10.45
CA VAL A 142 27.42 -21.34 -10.71
C VAL A 142 27.11 -20.36 -11.84
N PHE A 143 27.87 -19.28 -11.96
CA PHE A 143 27.70 -18.28 -13.02
C PHE A 143 28.55 -18.56 -14.27
N GLY A 144 29.36 -19.63 -14.29
CA GLY A 144 30.24 -19.97 -15.42
C GLY A 144 31.38 -18.97 -15.64
N LEU A 145 31.83 -18.29 -14.58
CA LEU A 145 32.90 -17.29 -14.60
C LEU A 145 34.19 -17.86 -14.01
N SER A 146 35.33 -17.33 -14.42
CA SER A 146 36.55 -17.50 -13.64
C SER A 146 36.47 -16.73 -12.31
N VAL A 147 37.26 -17.17 -11.31
CA VAL A 147 37.29 -16.50 -10.00
C VAL A 147 37.74 -15.04 -10.10
N GLY A 148 38.64 -14.73 -11.05
CA GLY A 148 39.07 -13.36 -11.35
C GLY A 148 37.94 -12.50 -11.90
N GLU A 149 37.22 -12.99 -12.92
CA GLU A 149 36.09 -12.26 -13.51
C GLU A 149 34.95 -12.05 -12.50
N ALA A 150 34.67 -13.05 -11.66
CA ALA A 150 33.68 -12.93 -10.60
C ALA A 150 34.09 -11.87 -9.57
N ARG A 151 35.37 -11.81 -9.20
CA ARG A 151 35.91 -10.78 -8.30
C ARG A 151 35.80 -9.40 -8.92
N ASP A 152 36.15 -9.24 -10.18
CA ASP A 152 36.10 -7.96 -10.89
C ASP A 152 34.66 -7.47 -11.05
N ALA A 153 33.71 -8.38 -11.33
CA ALA A 153 32.29 -8.06 -11.40
C ALA A 153 31.75 -7.54 -10.06
N LEU A 154 32.16 -8.16 -8.95
CA LEU A 154 31.76 -7.71 -7.61
C LEU A 154 32.44 -6.39 -7.22
N ALA A 155 33.72 -6.23 -7.53
CA ALA A 155 34.45 -4.98 -7.31
C ALA A 155 33.82 -3.82 -8.10
N GLY A 156 33.42 -4.05 -9.36
CA GLY A 156 32.66 -3.09 -10.17
C GLY A 156 31.28 -2.74 -9.59
N ALA A 157 30.71 -3.64 -8.79
CA ALA A 157 29.49 -3.38 -8.01
C ALA A 157 29.77 -2.71 -6.65
N GLY A 158 31.02 -2.39 -6.32
CA GLY A 158 31.43 -1.81 -5.04
C GLY A 158 31.48 -2.82 -3.89
N LEU A 159 31.50 -4.13 -4.20
CA LEU A 159 31.58 -5.22 -3.24
C LEU A 159 32.98 -5.85 -3.32
N THR A 160 33.87 -5.46 -2.41
CA THR A 160 35.24 -5.99 -2.38
C THR A 160 35.34 -7.14 -1.38
N LEU A 161 35.68 -8.32 -1.89
CA LEU A 161 35.90 -9.52 -1.07
C LEU A 161 37.38 -9.61 -0.66
N ALA A 162 37.64 -10.02 0.59
CA ALA A 162 39.00 -10.14 1.11
C ALA A 162 39.81 -11.26 0.46
N ASN A 163 39.15 -12.35 0.06
CA ASN A 163 39.77 -13.51 -0.61
C ASN A 163 38.70 -14.36 -1.33
N ASP A 164 39.13 -15.39 -2.05
CA ASP A 164 38.25 -16.26 -2.85
C ASP A 164 37.35 -17.19 -2.03
N ASN A 165 37.64 -17.33 -0.74
CA ASN A 165 36.85 -18.12 0.19
C ASN A 165 35.81 -17.26 0.93
N ALA A 166 35.90 -15.93 0.79
CA ALA A 166 34.92 -15.02 1.35
C ALA A 166 33.58 -15.15 0.62
N SER A 167 32.50 -15.00 1.38
CA SER A 167 31.13 -15.03 0.88
C SER A 167 30.58 -13.62 0.67
N LEU A 168 29.54 -13.50 -0.14
CA LEU A 168 28.82 -12.24 -0.33
C LEU A 168 28.23 -11.71 0.98
N ASP A 169 27.82 -12.60 1.89
CA ASP A 169 27.26 -12.24 3.20
C ASP A 169 28.26 -11.50 4.09
N ALA A 170 29.55 -11.83 4.00
CA ALA A 170 30.61 -11.17 4.77
C ALA A 170 30.75 -9.68 4.41
N VAL A 171 30.53 -9.33 3.15
CA VAL A 171 30.59 -7.94 2.65
C VAL A 171 29.23 -7.25 2.76
N ALA A 172 28.13 -8.01 2.58
CA ALA A 172 26.78 -7.48 2.66
C ALA A 172 26.30 -7.22 4.09
N GLN A 173 26.93 -7.82 5.11
CA GLN A 173 26.57 -7.64 6.53
C GLN A 173 25.06 -7.86 6.80
N GLY A 174 24.45 -8.83 6.14
CA GLY A 174 23.01 -9.10 6.23
C GLY A 174 22.12 -8.15 5.42
N ASN A 175 22.69 -7.21 4.65
CA ASN A 175 21.93 -6.35 3.75
C ASN A 175 21.54 -7.11 2.47
N ARG A 176 20.25 -7.48 2.36
CA ARG A 176 19.69 -8.19 1.21
C ARG A 176 19.87 -7.44 -0.12
N ASP A 177 19.88 -6.11 -0.10
CA ASP A 177 20.06 -5.32 -1.32
C ASP A 177 21.50 -5.43 -1.85
N GLN A 178 22.48 -5.48 -0.95
CA GLN A 178 23.89 -5.70 -1.32
C GLN A 178 24.10 -7.11 -1.88
N VAL A 179 23.48 -8.13 -1.27
CA VAL A 179 23.49 -9.50 -1.81
C VAL A 179 22.87 -9.53 -3.21
N SER A 180 21.70 -8.92 -3.41
CA SER A 180 21.04 -8.87 -4.72
C SER A 180 21.87 -8.11 -5.76
N LYS A 181 22.50 -7.01 -5.36
CA LYS A 181 23.41 -6.22 -6.21
C LYS A 181 24.60 -7.07 -6.68
N GLY A 182 25.23 -7.83 -5.77
CA GLY A 182 26.32 -8.74 -6.10
C GLY A 182 25.91 -9.86 -7.06
N LEU A 183 24.80 -10.55 -6.77
CA LEU A 183 24.29 -11.60 -7.65
C LEU A 183 23.90 -11.07 -9.05
N LYS A 184 23.32 -9.87 -9.14
CA LYS A 184 23.02 -9.21 -10.42
C LYS A 184 24.29 -8.86 -11.19
N ALA A 185 25.35 -8.43 -10.50
CA ALA A 185 26.63 -8.12 -11.12
C ALA A 185 27.29 -9.37 -11.72
N LEU A 186 27.29 -10.49 -10.98
CA LEU A 186 27.77 -11.79 -11.46
C LEU A 186 26.95 -12.28 -12.67
N ALA A 187 25.61 -12.19 -12.60
CA ALA A 187 24.73 -12.55 -13.72
C ALA A 187 24.88 -11.63 -14.94
N ALA A 188 25.27 -10.37 -14.74
CA ALA A 188 25.56 -9.45 -15.84
C ALA A 188 26.90 -9.78 -16.49
N ALA A 189 27.91 -10.12 -15.70
CA ALA A 189 29.23 -10.53 -16.19
C ALA A 189 29.16 -11.84 -16.99
N SER A 190 28.38 -12.83 -16.56
CA SER A 190 28.24 -14.10 -17.29
C SER A 190 27.56 -13.97 -18.65
N ARG A 191 26.79 -12.91 -18.87
CA ARG A 191 26.18 -12.59 -20.18
C ARG A 191 27.11 -11.85 -21.13
N LYS A 192 28.24 -11.33 -20.63
CA LYS A 192 29.21 -10.60 -21.46
C LYS A 192 30.04 -11.64 -22.23
N PRO A 193 30.08 -11.60 -23.57
CA PRO A 193 30.90 -12.52 -24.33
C PRO A 193 32.38 -12.32 -23.94
N ALA A 194 33.10 -13.43 -23.74
CA ALA A 194 34.51 -13.40 -23.40
C ALA A 194 35.30 -12.57 -24.43
N PRO A 195 36.27 -11.75 -24.01
CA PRO A 195 37.19 -11.14 -24.96
C PRO A 195 37.93 -12.27 -25.68
N ARG A 196 37.85 -12.27 -27.02
CA ARG A 196 38.63 -13.18 -27.87
C ARG A 196 40.11 -12.79 -27.86
#